data_AF-A0AAD8DID3-F1
#
_entry.id   AF-A0AAD8DID3-F1
#
_cell.length_a   1.000
_cell.length_b   1.000
_cell.length_c   1.000
_cell.angle_alpha   90.00
_cell.angle_beta   90.00
_cell.angle_gamma   90.00
#
_symmetry.space_group_name_H-M   'P 1'
#
loop_
_entity.id
_entity.type
_entity.pdbx_description
1 polymer ?
#
loop_
_entity_poly.entity_id
_entity_poly.type
_entity_poly.pdbx_seq_one_letter_code
_entity_poly.pdbx_strand_id
1 'polypeptide(L)'
;MTKKITKFMMPVIFFLLLVVAIYFSSDQQFCDAARDHGLNPKPFYKLDVSWPNFPELFTGQVFAVAVNPVNGVIYVAQRGDNVPKVLVFTREGYFLQAWNTSSIEMPHGIFIANASSNPSIWITDVGNGKYGHTIKQYTPSGELIQVLGSAGKAGTDVNPLQFDQPAEIFVHSSGEVYIVDGDGGLNNRLIKLSKDLEVVWMHGEKGTGPAQFYIPHSVAVDSFERVWVADRGNKRIQAFNAVTGDWLGSWSSCFDNAPYSVRLTPDQKYFIVAQLNINQITILEAPPVGAIGYCKIVSVIQLGEDVKPHLVELDLKTSDLYVAEIGAQQAQKFIPIYT
;
A
#
# COMPACT_ATOMS: atom_id res chain seq x y z
N MET A 1 5.09 -36.67 -77.97
CA MET A 1 5.31 -38.12 -78.21
C MET A 1 6.67 -38.44 -77.61
N THR A 2 6.79 -39.06 -76.43
CA THR A 2 6.70 -40.50 -76.04
C THR A 2 8.07 -40.84 -75.44
N LYS A 3 8.25 -40.95 -74.12
CA LYS A 3 7.82 -41.96 -73.12
C LYS A 3 8.96 -42.93 -72.76
N LYS A 4 8.94 -43.36 -71.48
CA LYS A 4 9.75 -44.37 -70.74
C LYS A 4 10.93 -43.74 -70.00
N ILE A 5 11.00 -43.60 -68.66
CA ILE A 5 10.46 -44.35 -67.50
C ILE A 5 10.74 -45.86 -67.54
N THR A 6 11.70 -46.32 -66.74
CA THR A 6 11.59 -47.31 -65.62
C THR A 6 13.01 -47.71 -65.19
N LYS A 7 13.46 -47.48 -63.96
CA LYS A 7 13.24 -48.23 -62.69
C LYS A 7 13.85 -49.64 -62.71
N PHE A 8 14.44 -50.01 -61.56
CA PHE A 8 14.69 -51.35 -60.95
C PHE A 8 16.13 -51.40 -60.36
N MET A 9 16.44 -51.86 -59.14
CA MET A 9 15.66 -52.52 -58.07
C MET A 9 16.45 -52.51 -56.74
N MET A 10 15.74 -52.44 -55.60
CA MET A 10 16.17 -52.65 -54.19
C MET A 10 16.34 -54.17 -53.86
N PRO A 11 16.88 -54.56 -52.69
CA PRO A 11 16.05 -54.87 -51.49
C PRO A 11 16.58 -54.22 -50.18
N VAL A 12 15.80 -53.68 -49.21
CA VAL A 12 14.70 -54.22 -48.33
C VAL A 12 15.26 -54.75 -46.98
N ILE A 13 15.10 -53.99 -45.85
CA ILE A 13 14.19 -54.24 -44.66
C ILE A 13 14.83 -55.19 -43.60
N PHE A 14 14.83 -55.04 -42.25
CA PHE A 14 14.16 -54.21 -41.23
C PHE A 14 14.80 -54.41 -39.82
N PHE A 15 14.23 -53.72 -38.80
CA PHE A 15 14.37 -53.81 -37.32
C PHE A 15 15.43 -52.90 -36.66
N LEU A 16 15.16 -52.10 -35.61
CA LEU A 16 13.96 -51.68 -34.88
C LEU A 16 14.35 -50.48 -33.99
N LEU A 17 13.36 -49.66 -33.61
CA LEU A 17 13.40 -48.51 -32.71
C LEU A 17 14.23 -48.67 -31.42
N LEU A 18 14.92 -47.58 -31.02
CA LEU A 18 14.59 -46.91 -29.76
C LEU A 18 14.99 -45.42 -29.81
N VAL A 19 14.00 -44.56 -29.60
CA VAL A 19 14.16 -43.11 -29.42
C VAL A 19 14.50 -42.86 -27.95
N VAL A 20 15.64 -42.21 -27.68
CA VAL A 20 15.82 -41.40 -26.46
C VAL A 20 16.58 -40.14 -26.86
N ALA A 21 15.85 -39.07 -27.18
CA ALA A 21 16.40 -37.73 -27.23
C ALA A 21 16.50 -37.21 -25.78
N ILE A 22 17.71 -37.17 -25.23
CA ILE A 22 17.99 -36.41 -24.01
C ILE A 22 18.16 -34.96 -24.46
N TYR A 23 17.09 -34.17 -24.35
CA TYR A 23 17.20 -32.72 -24.35
C TYR A 23 17.97 -32.31 -23.10
N PHE A 24 19.14 -31.71 -23.28
CA PHE A 24 19.78 -30.93 -22.24
C PHE A 24 18.99 -29.63 -22.08
N SER A 25 18.11 -29.58 -21.07
CA SER A 25 17.53 -28.34 -20.57
C SER A 25 18.47 -27.72 -19.53
N SER A 26 19.40 -26.89 -19.99
CA SER A 26 20.11 -25.95 -19.12
C SER A 26 19.26 -24.70 -18.95
N ASP A 27 18.20 -24.75 -18.13
CA ASP A 27 17.44 -23.56 -17.71
C ASP A 27 16.57 -23.81 -16.46
N GLN A 28 17.06 -24.64 -15.55
CA GLN A 28 16.31 -24.97 -14.32
C GLN A 28 17.22 -25.09 -13.09
N GLN A 29 18.23 -24.23 -12.99
CA GLN A 29 19.13 -24.20 -11.84
C GLN A 29 19.47 -22.78 -11.37
N PHE A 30 18.49 -21.87 -11.39
CA PHE A 30 18.57 -20.55 -10.76
C PHE A 30 17.22 -20.06 -10.23
N CYS A 31 16.41 -20.94 -9.63
CA CYS A 31 15.24 -20.53 -8.85
C CYS A 31 15.02 -21.52 -7.71
N ASP A 32 15.97 -21.62 -6.77
CA ASP A 32 15.71 -22.28 -5.47
C ASP A 32 16.67 -21.87 -4.34
N ALA A 33 17.46 -20.80 -4.53
CA ALA A 33 18.38 -20.28 -3.51
C ALA A 33 17.86 -18.98 -2.88
N ALA A 34 16.65 -19.00 -2.32
CA ALA A 34 16.16 -17.96 -1.41
C ALA A 34 15.08 -18.50 -0.45
N ARG A 35 15.24 -19.73 0.03
CA ARG A 35 14.60 -20.20 1.27
C ARG A 35 15.68 -20.53 2.28
N ASP A 36 16.40 -19.49 2.70
CA ASP A 36 17.21 -19.58 3.90
C ASP A 36 16.26 -19.58 5.11
N HIS A 37 15.74 -20.76 5.46
CA HIS A 37 15.05 -21.04 6.72
C HIS A 37 16.08 -21.21 7.85
N GLY A 38 16.95 -20.21 8.04
CA GLY A 38 18.16 -20.33 8.88
C GLY A 38 18.36 -19.27 9.97
N LEU A 39 17.51 -18.25 10.05
CA LEU A 39 17.52 -17.28 11.15
C LEU A 39 16.08 -17.06 11.58
N ASN A 40 15.73 -17.40 12.83
CA ASN A 40 14.54 -16.82 13.45
C ASN A 40 14.72 -15.31 13.39
N PRO A 41 14.00 -14.57 12.54
CA PRO A 41 14.20 -13.14 12.45
C PRO A 41 13.84 -12.58 13.82
N LYS A 42 14.80 -11.88 14.45
CA LYS A 42 14.53 -11.25 15.75
C LYS A 42 13.34 -10.31 15.58
N PRO A 43 12.36 -10.33 16.49
CA PRO A 43 11.22 -9.44 16.36
C PRO A 43 11.73 -7.99 16.44
N PHE A 44 11.28 -7.16 15.50
CA PHE A 44 11.61 -5.72 15.49
C PHE A 44 10.70 -4.93 16.43
N TYR A 45 9.48 -5.40 16.62
CA TYR A 45 8.42 -4.74 17.36
C TYR A 45 7.76 -5.71 18.34
N LYS A 46 7.23 -5.17 19.44
CA LYS A 46 6.34 -5.88 20.36
C LYS A 46 5.06 -5.08 20.58
N LEU A 47 3.95 -5.78 20.81
CA LEU A 47 2.67 -5.16 21.13
C LEU A 47 2.78 -4.38 22.45
N ASP A 48 2.31 -3.14 22.44
CA ASP A 48 2.08 -2.33 23.62
C ASP A 48 0.60 -2.45 24.02
N VAL A 49 0.34 -3.41 24.91
CA VAL A 49 -1.02 -3.71 25.39
C VAL A 49 -1.65 -2.58 26.21
N SER A 50 -0.88 -1.56 26.58
CA SER A 50 -1.40 -0.40 27.30
C SER A 50 -2.08 0.61 26.38
N TRP A 51 -1.91 0.50 25.05
CA TRP A 51 -2.51 1.42 24.10
C TRP A 51 -3.57 0.73 23.23
N PRO A 52 -4.76 1.33 23.07
CA PRO A 52 -5.22 2.57 23.69
C PRO A 52 -5.82 2.35 25.09
N ASN A 53 -5.95 3.42 25.88
CA ASN A 53 -6.53 3.35 27.23
C ASN A 53 -8.07 3.21 27.22
N PHE A 54 -8.71 3.56 26.10
CA PHE A 54 -10.17 3.58 25.93
C PHE A 54 -10.58 2.85 24.63
N PRO A 55 -10.30 1.54 24.50
CA PRO A 55 -10.57 0.78 23.27
C PRO A 55 -12.08 0.69 22.94
N GLU A 56 -12.95 0.82 23.93
CA GLU A 56 -14.42 0.80 23.77
C GLU A 56 -14.97 1.95 22.91
N LEU A 57 -14.17 2.99 22.66
CA LEU A 57 -14.55 4.10 21.79
C LEU A 57 -14.56 3.71 20.30
N PHE A 58 -13.85 2.63 19.95
CA PHE A 58 -13.93 2.03 18.61
C PHE A 58 -15.27 1.32 18.45
N THR A 59 -16.23 2.04 17.91
CA THR A 59 -17.63 1.59 17.73
C THR A 59 -17.94 1.28 16.27
N GLY A 60 -16.96 1.44 15.38
CA GLY A 60 -17.03 1.12 13.97
C GLY A 60 -15.79 0.39 13.48
N GLN A 61 -15.73 0.11 12.18
CA GLN A 61 -14.56 -0.54 11.58
C GLN A 61 -13.42 0.47 11.49
N VAL A 62 -12.32 0.20 12.19
CA VAL A 62 -11.13 1.05 12.18
C VAL A 62 -10.32 0.79 10.92
N PHE A 63 -10.21 1.81 10.06
CA PHE A 63 -9.66 1.68 8.72
C PHE A 63 -8.27 2.30 8.57
N ALA A 64 -7.97 3.36 9.31
CA ALA A 64 -6.71 4.05 9.16
C ALA A 64 -6.27 4.77 10.43
N VAL A 65 -4.98 5.02 10.51
CA VAL A 65 -4.35 5.77 11.58
C VAL A 65 -3.36 6.76 11.00
N ALA A 66 -3.26 7.95 11.59
CA ALA A 66 -2.22 8.93 11.29
C ALA A 66 -1.62 9.45 12.60
N VAL A 67 -0.32 9.73 12.60
CA VAL A 67 0.43 10.18 13.77
C VAL A 67 1.05 11.55 13.52
N ASN A 68 0.84 12.49 14.43
CA ASN A 68 1.61 13.72 14.49
C ASN A 68 2.84 13.48 15.39
N PRO A 69 4.05 13.31 14.84
CA PRO A 69 5.23 12.95 15.62
C PRO A 69 5.69 14.07 16.57
N VAL A 70 5.34 15.34 16.27
CA VAL A 70 5.80 16.52 17.00
C VAL A 70 5.15 16.60 18.37
N ASN A 71 3.82 16.47 18.41
CA ASN A 71 3.04 16.59 19.64
C ASN A 71 2.52 15.24 20.16
N GLY A 72 2.69 14.14 19.43
CA GLY A 72 2.24 12.82 19.85
C GLY A 72 0.73 12.64 19.83
N VAL A 73 0.06 13.28 18.88
CA VAL A 73 -1.38 13.13 18.65
C VAL A 73 -1.62 12.08 17.56
N ILE A 74 -2.51 11.13 17.83
CA ILE A 74 -2.87 10.02 16.95
C ILE A 74 -4.32 10.18 16.54
N TYR A 75 -4.57 10.13 15.24
CA TYR A 75 -5.90 10.18 14.64
C TYR A 75 -6.25 8.80 14.13
N VAL A 76 -7.38 8.26 14.58
CA VAL A 76 -7.89 6.96 14.17
C VAL A 76 -9.19 7.17 13.40
N ALA A 77 -9.22 6.76 12.14
CA ALA A 77 -10.39 6.86 11.28
C ALA A 77 -11.20 5.56 11.30
N GLN A 78 -12.51 5.66 11.49
CA GLN A 78 -13.43 4.52 11.53
C GLN A 78 -14.68 4.72 10.67
N ARG A 79 -15.27 3.61 10.23
CA ARG A 79 -16.48 3.54 9.39
C ARG A 79 -17.69 3.06 10.17
N GLY A 80 -18.87 3.52 9.77
CA GLY A 80 -20.18 3.17 10.36
C GLY A 80 -21.16 4.34 10.31
N ASP A 81 -22.46 4.08 10.21
CA ASP A 81 -23.46 5.14 9.92
C ASP A 81 -23.69 6.12 11.09
N ASN A 82 -23.40 5.72 12.32
CA ASN A 82 -23.63 6.52 13.52
C ASN A 82 -22.44 6.53 14.48
N VAL A 83 -21.23 6.54 13.93
CA VAL A 83 -19.98 6.59 14.71
C VAL A 83 -19.23 7.89 14.41
N PRO A 84 -18.49 8.46 15.37
CA PRO A 84 -17.55 9.53 15.04
C PRO A 84 -16.51 8.99 14.06
N LYS A 85 -16.37 9.66 12.90
CA LYS A 85 -15.51 9.17 11.82
C LYS A 85 -14.02 9.24 12.14
N VAL A 86 -13.63 10.11 13.06
CA VAL A 86 -12.25 10.26 13.54
C VAL A 86 -12.25 10.40 15.06
N LEU A 87 -11.44 9.58 15.71
CA LEU A 87 -11.13 9.64 17.13
C LEU A 87 -9.67 10.07 17.30
N VAL A 88 -9.39 10.86 18.33
CA VAL A 88 -8.07 11.44 18.54
C VAL A 88 -7.54 11.04 19.91
N PHE A 89 -6.31 10.55 19.96
CA PHE A 89 -5.64 10.04 21.14
C PHE A 89 -4.25 10.66 21.32
N THR A 90 -3.69 10.52 22.51
CA THR A 90 -2.27 10.75 22.79
C THR A 90 -1.44 9.50 22.50
N ARG A 91 -0.11 9.67 22.43
CA ARG A 91 0.87 8.57 22.31
C ARG A 91 0.78 7.56 23.45
N GLU A 92 0.34 8.03 24.61
CA GLU A 92 0.10 7.25 25.84
C GLU A 92 -1.31 6.64 25.90
N GLY A 93 -2.15 6.84 24.87
CA GLY A 93 -3.43 6.15 24.74
C GLY A 93 -4.63 6.87 25.34
N TYR A 94 -4.43 8.04 25.95
CA TYR A 94 -5.55 8.86 26.44
C TYR A 94 -6.35 9.45 25.29
N PHE A 95 -7.68 9.33 25.39
CA PHE A 95 -8.61 9.96 24.46
C PHE A 95 -8.60 11.49 24.62
N LEU A 96 -8.54 12.20 23.50
CA LEU A 96 -8.54 13.66 23.44
C LEU A 96 -9.90 14.19 22.97
N GLN A 97 -10.37 13.71 21.82
CA GLN A 97 -11.63 14.16 21.22
C GLN A 97 -12.12 13.22 20.13
N ALA A 98 -13.40 13.32 19.82
CA ALA A 98 -14.00 12.76 18.62
C ALA A 98 -14.39 13.92 17.71
N TRP A 99 -14.13 13.78 16.40
CA TRP A 99 -14.56 14.79 15.44
C TRP A 99 -16.07 14.77 15.26
N ASN A 100 -16.66 15.96 15.22
CA ASN A 100 -18.07 16.17 14.93
C ASN A 100 -18.24 16.76 13.52
N THR A 101 -17.97 15.94 12.50
CA THR A 101 -18.09 16.33 11.09
C THR A 101 -19.08 15.44 10.36
N SER A 102 -19.91 16.04 9.50
CA SER A 102 -20.87 15.33 8.65
C SER A 102 -20.40 15.20 7.20
N SER A 103 -19.19 15.70 6.90
CA SER A 103 -18.63 15.75 5.55
C SER A 103 -17.86 14.49 5.15
N ILE A 104 -17.77 13.49 6.03
CA ILE A 104 -17.06 12.23 5.80
C ILE A 104 -18.08 11.08 5.83
N GLU A 105 -18.16 10.32 4.74
CA GLU A 105 -19.04 9.15 4.64
C GLU A 105 -18.30 7.87 5.01
N MET A 106 -17.27 7.53 4.24
CA MET A 106 -16.54 6.27 4.35
C MET A 106 -15.03 6.55 4.27
N PRO A 107 -14.40 6.97 5.39
CA PRO A 107 -12.98 7.27 5.38
C PRO A 107 -12.16 6.03 5.02
N HIS A 108 -11.16 6.19 4.17
CA HIS A 108 -10.25 5.11 3.77
C HIS A 108 -8.82 5.37 4.24
N GLY A 109 -8.14 6.35 3.67
CA GLY A 109 -6.81 6.80 4.10
C GLY A 109 -6.89 8.06 4.96
N ILE A 110 -5.93 8.23 5.87
CA ILE A 110 -5.75 9.44 6.68
C ILE A 110 -4.25 9.79 6.73
N PHE A 111 -3.91 11.05 6.55
CA PHE A 111 -2.52 11.51 6.51
C PHE A 111 -2.38 12.90 7.16
N ILE A 112 -1.25 13.15 7.84
CA ILE A 112 -0.95 14.46 8.44
C ILE A 112 0.12 15.17 7.62
N ALA A 113 -0.24 16.33 7.07
CA ALA A 113 0.71 17.23 6.43
C ALA A 113 1.17 18.32 7.40
N ASN A 114 2.39 18.82 7.21
CA ASN A 114 2.93 20.00 7.93
C ASN A 114 2.92 19.88 9.47
N ALA A 115 3.23 18.69 9.99
CA ALA A 115 3.12 18.36 11.42
C ALA A 115 3.76 19.37 12.39
N SER A 116 4.87 19.99 12.00
CA SER A 116 5.68 20.90 12.83
C SER A 116 5.31 22.38 12.76
N SER A 117 4.44 22.79 11.84
CA SER A 117 4.13 24.21 11.61
C SER A 117 2.64 24.49 11.70
N ASN A 118 1.89 24.14 10.66
CA ASN A 118 0.44 24.28 10.59
C ASN A 118 -0.14 22.94 10.15
N PRO A 119 -0.32 21.99 11.10
CA PRO A 119 -0.74 20.64 10.77
C PRO A 119 -2.12 20.65 10.13
N SER A 120 -2.28 19.88 9.05
CA SER A 120 -3.57 19.62 8.41
C SER A 120 -3.74 18.14 8.18
N ILE A 121 -4.97 17.67 8.28
CA ILE A 121 -5.32 16.25 8.20
C ILE A 121 -6.02 16.01 6.86
N TRP A 122 -5.50 15.09 6.07
CA TRP A 122 -6.05 14.72 4.77
C TRP A 122 -6.73 13.37 4.90
N ILE A 123 -7.96 13.26 4.41
CA ILE A 123 -8.75 12.02 4.46
C ILE A 123 -9.25 11.72 3.05
N THR A 124 -9.04 10.48 2.60
CA THR A 124 -9.70 9.98 1.39
C THR A 124 -11.05 9.37 1.78
N ASP A 125 -12.09 9.67 1.01
CA ASP A 125 -13.46 9.23 1.26
C ASP A 125 -13.95 8.44 0.05
N VAL A 126 -14.08 7.13 0.25
CA VAL A 126 -14.46 6.16 -0.79
C VAL A 126 -15.96 5.90 -0.82
N GLY A 127 -16.76 6.69 -0.08
CA GLY A 127 -18.21 6.57 -0.07
C GLY A 127 -18.81 6.72 -1.48
N ASN A 128 -20.01 6.18 -1.67
CA ASN A 128 -20.79 6.38 -2.90
C ASN A 128 -21.93 7.41 -2.72
N GLY A 129 -22.00 8.06 -1.54
CA GLY A 129 -23.00 9.07 -1.25
C GLY A 129 -22.57 10.46 -1.70
N LYS A 130 -23.29 11.49 -1.23
CA LYS A 130 -23.11 12.90 -1.64
C LYS A 130 -21.74 13.50 -1.33
N TYR A 131 -20.97 12.92 -0.40
CA TYR A 131 -19.64 13.40 -0.02
C TYR A 131 -18.52 12.46 -0.49
N GLY A 132 -18.85 11.27 -0.98
CA GLY A 132 -17.91 10.27 -1.42
C GLY A 132 -17.10 10.65 -2.67
N HIS A 133 -16.21 9.76 -3.08
CA HIS A 133 -15.27 9.95 -4.20
C HIS A 133 -14.44 11.24 -4.11
N THR A 134 -14.00 11.58 -2.90
CA THR A 134 -13.25 12.82 -2.65
C THR A 134 -12.06 12.61 -1.75
N ILE A 135 -11.17 13.59 -1.74
CA ILE A 135 -10.12 13.75 -0.74
C ILE A 135 -10.36 15.08 -0.07
N LYS A 136 -10.31 15.12 1.27
CA LYS A 136 -10.70 16.29 2.05
C LYS A 136 -9.59 16.66 3.02
N GLN A 137 -9.29 17.94 3.10
CA GLN A 137 -8.33 18.48 4.05
C GLN A 137 -9.09 19.12 5.22
N TYR A 138 -8.61 18.88 6.43
CA TYR A 138 -9.20 19.32 7.68
C TYR A 138 -8.17 19.99 8.58
N THR A 139 -8.66 20.83 9.49
CA THR A 139 -7.89 21.24 10.67
C THR A 139 -7.70 20.05 11.62
N PRO A 140 -6.76 20.13 12.57
CA PRO A 140 -6.62 19.14 13.64
C PRO A 140 -7.89 18.91 14.49
N SER A 141 -8.79 19.90 14.55
CA SER A 141 -10.07 19.83 15.25
C SER A 141 -11.21 19.24 14.41
N GLY A 142 -10.99 18.94 13.14
CA GLY A 142 -11.99 18.33 12.25
C GLY A 142 -12.85 19.31 11.47
N GLU A 143 -12.46 20.58 11.39
CA GLU A 143 -13.10 21.57 10.52
C GLU A 143 -12.62 21.40 9.08
N LEU A 144 -13.55 21.35 8.12
CA LEU A 144 -13.24 21.16 6.71
C LEU A 144 -12.58 22.42 6.14
N ILE A 145 -11.39 22.25 5.55
CA ILE A 145 -10.64 23.31 4.87
C ILE A 145 -10.95 23.32 3.38
N GLN A 146 -10.82 22.16 2.72
CA GLN A 146 -11.04 22.03 1.28
C GLN A 146 -11.38 20.61 0.86
N VAL A 147 -11.94 20.49 -0.35
CA VAL A 147 -12.33 19.23 -0.99
C VAL A 147 -11.69 19.16 -2.37
N LEU A 148 -11.02 18.04 -2.65
CA LEU A 148 -10.60 17.62 -3.97
C LEU A 148 -11.50 16.51 -4.46
N GLY A 149 -11.79 16.49 -5.76
CA GLY A 149 -12.74 15.55 -6.34
C GLY A 149 -14.07 16.19 -6.69
N SER A 150 -14.93 15.42 -7.35
CA SER A 150 -16.33 15.78 -7.60
C SER A 150 -17.21 15.01 -6.61
N ALA A 151 -17.61 15.67 -5.53
CA ALA A 151 -18.36 15.04 -4.44
C ALA A 151 -19.57 14.23 -4.94
N GLY A 152 -19.60 12.96 -4.57
CA GLY A 152 -20.64 11.99 -4.96
C GLY A 152 -20.68 11.59 -6.43
N LYS A 153 -19.65 11.94 -7.21
CA LYS A 153 -19.56 11.58 -8.62
C LYS A 153 -18.26 10.83 -8.91
N ALA A 154 -18.37 9.51 -8.96
CA ALA A 154 -17.30 8.60 -9.35
C ALA A 154 -16.57 9.03 -10.62
N GLY A 155 -15.26 8.86 -10.62
CA GLY A 155 -14.34 9.08 -11.73
C GLY A 155 -14.59 8.19 -12.93
N THR A 156 -14.11 8.65 -14.09
CA THR A 156 -14.28 7.96 -15.37
C THR A 156 -12.96 7.67 -16.06
N ASP A 157 -11.85 7.63 -15.31
CA ASP A 157 -10.45 7.50 -15.76
C ASP A 157 -9.90 8.69 -16.58
N VAL A 158 -10.78 9.50 -17.18
CA VAL A 158 -10.42 10.63 -18.06
C VAL A 158 -9.98 11.88 -17.30
N ASN A 159 -10.71 12.27 -16.26
CA ASN A 159 -10.39 13.47 -15.47
C ASN A 159 -9.52 13.07 -14.25
N PRO A 160 -8.25 13.54 -14.15
CA PRO A 160 -7.36 13.20 -13.04
C PRO A 160 -7.89 13.59 -11.66
N LEU A 161 -8.69 14.66 -11.58
CA LEU A 161 -9.26 15.17 -10.33
C LEU A 161 -10.73 14.77 -10.15
N GLN A 162 -11.21 13.79 -10.93
CA GLN A 162 -12.47 13.10 -10.64
C GLN A 162 -12.13 11.68 -10.16
N PHE A 163 -12.11 11.51 -8.84
CA PHE A 163 -11.67 10.28 -8.20
C PHE A 163 -12.74 9.19 -8.25
N ASP A 164 -12.32 7.94 -8.19
CA ASP A 164 -13.20 6.80 -8.04
C ASP A 164 -12.64 5.86 -6.97
N GLN A 165 -13.14 6.03 -5.75
CA GLN A 165 -12.65 5.35 -4.55
C GLN A 165 -11.15 5.63 -4.33
N PRO A 166 -10.78 6.90 -4.03
CA PRO A 166 -9.40 7.24 -3.72
C PRO A 166 -8.93 6.51 -2.47
N ALA A 167 -7.92 5.65 -2.60
CA ALA A 167 -7.50 4.76 -1.54
C ALA A 167 -6.65 5.49 -0.51
N GLU A 168 -5.61 6.19 -0.95
CA GLU A 168 -4.68 6.85 -0.04
C GLU A 168 -4.06 8.11 -0.65
N ILE A 169 -3.53 8.95 0.24
CA ILE A 169 -2.82 10.18 -0.06
C ILE A 169 -1.54 10.25 0.77
N PHE A 170 -0.47 10.78 0.16
CA PHE A 170 0.75 11.21 0.84
C PHE A 170 1.02 12.67 0.49
N VAL A 171 1.32 13.50 1.48
CA VAL A 171 1.70 14.91 1.27
C VAL A 171 3.14 15.10 1.70
N HIS A 172 4.01 15.38 0.73
CA HIS A 172 5.42 15.62 0.97
C HIS A 172 5.64 16.97 1.66
N SER A 173 6.78 17.13 2.36
CA SER A 173 7.11 18.39 3.05
C SER A 173 7.33 19.58 2.10
N SER A 174 7.53 19.33 0.80
CA SER A 174 7.53 20.37 -0.25
C SER A 174 6.12 20.90 -0.58
N GLY A 175 5.07 20.23 -0.11
CA GLY A 175 3.68 20.47 -0.48
C GLY A 175 3.19 19.65 -1.67
N GLU A 176 4.06 18.90 -2.36
CA GLU A 176 3.64 17.98 -3.43
C GLU A 176 2.79 16.83 -2.85
N VAL A 177 1.78 16.41 -3.61
CA VAL A 177 0.79 15.43 -3.17
C VAL A 177 0.81 14.22 -4.09
N TYR A 178 0.77 13.02 -3.51
CA TYR A 178 0.69 11.76 -4.23
C TYR A 178 -0.60 11.05 -3.84
N ILE A 179 -1.40 10.68 -4.82
CA ILE A 179 -2.72 10.08 -4.62
C ILE A 179 -2.76 8.75 -5.34
N VAL A 180 -3.23 7.73 -4.62
CA VAL A 180 -3.61 6.46 -5.22
C VAL A 180 -5.13 6.42 -5.33
N ASP A 181 -5.60 6.34 -6.56
CA ASP A 181 -7.01 6.39 -6.92
C ASP A 181 -7.42 5.06 -7.58
N GLY A 182 -8.15 4.23 -6.82
CA GLY A 182 -8.59 2.93 -7.31
C GLY A 182 -8.84 1.82 -6.29
N ASP A 183 -9.41 2.07 -5.11
CA ASP A 183 -9.82 1.00 -4.17
C ASP A 183 -11.08 0.23 -4.63
N GLY A 184 -11.07 -0.31 -5.85
CA GLY A 184 -12.16 -1.14 -6.39
C GLY A 184 -13.05 -0.45 -7.42
N GLY A 185 -12.83 0.84 -7.69
CA GLY A 185 -13.46 1.61 -8.75
C GLY A 185 -12.92 1.31 -10.15
N LEU A 186 -13.35 2.13 -11.11
CA LEU A 186 -12.87 2.16 -12.49
C LEU A 186 -11.41 2.66 -12.57
N ASN A 187 -11.09 3.73 -11.84
CA ASN A 187 -9.77 4.33 -11.83
C ASN A 187 -8.74 3.35 -11.22
N ASN A 188 -7.54 3.30 -11.80
CA ASN A 188 -6.43 2.47 -11.32
C ASN A 188 -5.12 3.23 -11.55
N ARG A 189 -4.87 4.26 -10.76
CA ARG A 189 -3.83 5.25 -11.06
C ARG A 189 -3.12 5.84 -9.85
N LEU A 190 -1.89 6.27 -10.10
CA LEU A 190 -1.06 7.11 -9.23
C LEU A 190 -1.02 8.52 -9.83
N ILE A 191 -1.36 9.53 -9.04
CA ILE A 191 -1.37 10.93 -9.46
C ILE A 191 -0.41 11.71 -8.59
N LYS A 192 0.44 12.54 -9.20
CA LYS A 192 1.21 13.58 -8.51
C LYS A 192 0.60 14.95 -8.77
N LEU A 193 0.36 15.70 -7.71
CA LEU A 193 -0.01 17.11 -7.75
C LEU A 193 1.12 17.98 -7.21
N SER A 194 1.19 19.21 -7.71
CA SER A 194 2.04 20.27 -7.17
C SER A 194 1.50 20.76 -5.82
N LYS A 195 2.26 21.63 -5.15
CA LYS A 195 1.78 22.32 -3.94
C LYS A 195 0.52 23.17 -4.16
N ASP A 196 0.31 23.60 -5.40
CA ASP A 196 -0.85 24.39 -5.82
C ASP A 196 -1.99 23.48 -6.32
N LEU A 197 -1.85 22.16 -6.12
CA LEU A 197 -2.82 21.10 -6.44
C LEU A 197 -3.08 20.91 -7.95
N GLU A 198 -2.16 21.40 -8.78
CA GLU A 198 -2.15 21.16 -10.21
C GLU A 198 -1.53 19.80 -10.54
N VAL A 199 -2.08 19.10 -11.53
CA VAL A 199 -1.56 17.79 -11.96
C VAL A 199 -0.17 17.97 -12.58
N VAL A 200 0.83 17.30 -12.00
CA VAL A 200 2.21 17.30 -12.52
C VAL A 200 2.40 16.12 -13.46
N TRP A 201 2.08 14.93 -12.99
CA TRP A 201 2.06 13.72 -13.80
C TRP A 201 1.07 12.71 -13.23
N MET A 202 0.68 11.75 -14.06
CA MET A 202 -0.25 10.68 -13.71
C MET A 202 0.15 9.42 -14.48
N HIS A 203 0.15 8.28 -13.79
CA HIS A 203 0.39 6.96 -14.36
C HIS A 203 -0.66 5.98 -13.90
N GLY A 204 -0.91 4.96 -14.72
CA GLY A 204 -1.81 3.88 -14.37
C GLY A 204 -2.99 3.76 -15.30
N GLU A 205 -3.27 2.50 -15.60
CA GLU A 205 -4.52 1.98 -16.15
C GLU A 205 -4.69 0.60 -15.51
N LYS A 206 -5.89 0.02 -15.61
CA LYS A 206 -6.12 -1.31 -15.09
C LYS A 206 -5.29 -2.35 -15.86
N GLY A 207 -4.42 -3.09 -15.17
CA GLY A 207 -3.60 -4.13 -15.79
C GLY A 207 -2.55 -4.72 -14.86
N THR A 208 -1.66 -5.53 -15.43
CA THR A 208 -0.62 -6.30 -14.70
C THR A 208 0.81 -5.95 -15.14
N GLY A 209 0.96 -5.19 -16.24
CA GLY A 209 2.25 -4.76 -16.76
C GLY A 209 2.92 -3.68 -15.91
N PRO A 210 4.16 -3.27 -16.25
CA PRO A 210 4.83 -2.14 -15.62
C PRO A 210 3.96 -0.88 -15.69
N ALA A 211 3.91 -0.12 -14.58
CA ALA A 211 3.09 1.09 -14.43
C ALA A 211 1.56 0.92 -14.58
N GLN A 212 1.05 -0.29 -14.83
CA GLN A 212 -0.37 -0.62 -14.73
C GLN A 212 -0.69 -1.03 -13.29
N PHE A 213 -1.92 -0.82 -12.85
CA PHE A 213 -2.35 -1.18 -11.49
C PHE A 213 -3.60 -2.06 -11.51
N TYR A 214 -3.79 -2.82 -10.45
CA TYR A 214 -5.05 -3.49 -10.17
C TYR A 214 -5.39 -3.32 -8.69
N ILE A 215 -6.33 -2.43 -8.40
CA ILE A 215 -6.70 -2.03 -7.03
C ILE A 215 -5.49 -1.49 -6.26
N PRO A 216 -4.82 -0.42 -6.74
CA PRO A 216 -3.75 0.21 -5.98
C PRO A 216 -4.34 0.82 -4.70
N HIS A 217 -3.63 0.68 -3.57
CA HIS A 217 -4.26 0.86 -2.26
C HIS A 217 -3.52 1.79 -1.30
N SER A 218 -2.19 1.88 -1.40
CA SER A 218 -1.37 2.67 -0.48
C SER A 218 -0.18 3.29 -1.20
N VAL A 219 0.29 4.44 -0.71
CA VAL A 219 1.41 5.20 -1.25
C VAL A 219 2.33 5.71 -0.15
N ALA A 220 3.63 5.62 -0.39
CA ALA A 220 4.67 6.26 0.42
C ALA A 220 5.76 6.87 -0.46
N VAL A 221 6.45 7.88 0.04
CA VAL A 221 7.59 8.49 -0.65
C VAL A 221 8.82 8.41 0.26
N ASP A 222 9.94 7.94 -0.28
CA ASP A 222 11.19 7.88 0.46
C ASP A 222 12.09 9.09 0.22
N SER A 223 13.17 9.18 0.99
CA SER A 223 14.13 10.28 0.92
C SER A 223 15.03 10.26 -0.33
N PHE A 224 14.87 9.26 -1.21
CA PHE A 224 15.59 9.14 -2.49
C PHE A 224 14.69 9.49 -3.68
N GLU A 225 13.60 10.22 -3.43
CA GLU A 225 12.65 10.64 -4.46
C GLU A 225 12.02 9.45 -5.20
N ARG A 226 11.71 8.37 -4.47
CA ARG A 226 10.95 7.23 -5.01
C ARG A 226 9.57 7.17 -4.38
N VAL A 227 8.56 6.98 -5.22
CA VAL A 227 7.16 6.77 -4.82
C VAL A 227 6.86 5.28 -4.86
N TRP A 228 6.45 4.72 -3.74
CA TRP A 228 6.15 3.30 -3.56
C TRP A 228 4.64 3.11 -3.46
N VAL A 229 4.08 2.26 -4.31
CA VAL A 229 2.64 1.99 -4.37
C VAL A 229 2.35 0.53 -4.09
N ALA A 230 1.50 0.26 -3.10
CA ALA A 230 0.96 -1.06 -2.86
C ALA A 230 -0.13 -1.36 -3.91
N ASP A 231 0.22 -2.19 -4.90
CA ASP A 231 -0.63 -2.63 -5.99
C ASP A 231 -1.29 -3.96 -5.59
N ARG A 232 -2.30 -3.84 -4.73
CA ARG A 232 -2.86 -4.91 -3.91
C ARG A 232 -3.37 -6.07 -4.75
N GLY A 233 -4.16 -5.80 -5.78
CA GLY A 233 -4.74 -6.84 -6.65
C GLY A 233 -3.68 -7.60 -7.46
N ASN A 234 -2.55 -6.96 -7.77
CA ASN A 234 -1.41 -7.60 -8.43
C ASN A 234 -0.38 -8.19 -7.44
N LYS A 235 -0.65 -8.15 -6.13
CA LYS A 235 0.23 -8.69 -5.07
C LYS A 235 1.67 -8.20 -5.20
N ARG A 236 1.84 -6.90 -5.42
CA ARG A 236 3.16 -6.30 -5.57
C ARG A 236 3.22 -4.91 -4.99
N ILE A 237 4.44 -4.44 -4.75
CA ILE A 237 4.72 -3.02 -4.58
C ILE A 237 5.46 -2.52 -5.81
N GLN A 238 5.05 -1.40 -6.39
CA GLN A 238 5.74 -0.76 -7.52
C GLN A 238 6.42 0.52 -7.07
N ALA A 239 7.56 0.86 -7.69
CA ALA A 239 8.30 2.08 -7.43
C ALA A 239 8.35 2.97 -8.66
N PHE A 240 8.24 4.29 -8.45
CA PHE A 240 8.28 5.31 -9.49
C PHE A 240 9.22 6.44 -9.09
N ASN A 241 9.81 7.11 -10.07
CA ASN A 241 10.57 8.32 -9.83
C ASN A 241 9.60 9.45 -9.44
N ALA A 242 9.81 10.07 -8.28
CA ALA A 242 8.91 11.10 -7.78
C ALA A 242 8.93 12.37 -8.64
N VAL A 243 10.02 12.65 -9.35
CA VAL A 243 10.17 13.82 -10.22
C VAL A 243 9.56 13.54 -11.59
N THR A 244 10.01 12.50 -12.28
CA THR A 244 9.64 12.24 -13.68
C THR A 244 8.38 11.38 -13.85
N GLY A 245 8.01 10.60 -12.82
CA GLY A 245 6.94 9.60 -12.89
C GLY A 245 7.37 8.28 -13.52
N ASP A 246 8.61 8.15 -13.98
CA ASP A 246 9.10 6.92 -14.63
C ASP A 246 9.02 5.72 -13.70
N TRP A 247 8.56 4.58 -14.23
CA TRP A 247 8.57 3.32 -13.50
C TRP A 247 9.99 2.83 -13.26
N LEU A 248 10.31 2.51 -12.01
CA LEU A 248 11.65 2.11 -11.59
C LEU A 248 11.79 0.61 -11.32
N GLY A 249 10.68 -0.08 -11.03
CA GLY A 249 10.71 -1.50 -10.67
C GLY A 249 9.53 -1.92 -9.83
N SER A 250 9.50 -3.20 -9.46
CA SER A 250 8.49 -3.75 -8.55
C SER A 250 9.03 -4.90 -7.71
N TRP A 251 8.29 -5.22 -6.65
CA TRP A 251 8.52 -6.33 -5.73
C TRP A 251 7.29 -7.21 -5.67
N SER A 252 7.41 -8.46 -6.13
CA SER A 252 6.36 -9.48 -6.04
C SER A 252 6.77 -10.68 -5.16
N SER A 253 8.07 -10.98 -5.06
CA SER A 253 8.56 -12.21 -4.42
C SER A 253 8.39 -12.27 -2.90
N CYS A 254 8.03 -11.16 -2.25
CA CYS A 254 7.79 -11.11 -0.80
C CYS A 254 6.30 -11.19 -0.43
N PHE A 255 5.42 -11.31 -1.43
CA PHE A 255 3.99 -11.17 -1.26
C PHE A 255 3.24 -12.34 -1.89
N ASP A 256 3.00 -13.39 -1.11
CA ASP A 256 2.08 -14.47 -1.51
C ASP A 256 0.61 -13.99 -1.48
N ASN A 257 0.35 -12.96 -0.68
CA ASN A 257 -0.92 -12.27 -0.59
C ASN A 257 -0.77 -10.78 -0.93
N ALA A 258 -1.84 -10.02 -0.78
CA ALA A 258 -1.90 -8.65 -1.24
C ALA A 258 -1.30 -7.67 -0.20
N PRO A 259 -0.39 -6.76 -0.60
CA PRO A 259 0.04 -5.65 0.24
C PRO A 259 -1.06 -4.58 0.25
N TYR A 260 -1.56 -4.23 1.43
CA TYR A 260 -2.60 -3.21 1.62
C TYR A 260 -2.00 -1.85 2.01
N SER A 261 -0.93 -1.85 2.80
CA SER A 261 -0.28 -0.63 3.27
C SER A 261 1.22 -0.72 3.06
N VAL A 262 1.85 0.40 2.72
CA VAL A 262 3.31 0.55 2.69
C VAL A 262 3.70 1.83 3.42
N ARG A 263 4.64 1.70 4.37
CA ARG A 263 5.28 2.81 5.09
C ARG A 263 6.77 2.55 5.25
N LEU A 264 7.55 3.59 5.50
CA LEU A 264 8.99 3.48 5.78
C LEU A 264 9.29 3.81 7.24
N THR A 265 10.25 3.11 7.83
CA THR A 265 10.79 3.47 9.14
C THR A 265 11.41 4.87 9.12
N PRO A 266 11.51 5.57 10.27
CA PRO A 266 12.03 6.94 10.29
C PRO A 266 13.46 7.05 9.79
N ASP A 267 14.26 5.98 9.96
CA ASP A 267 15.62 5.87 9.43
C ASP A 267 15.69 5.42 7.96
N GLN A 268 14.54 5.21 7.30
CA GLN A 268 14.36 4.81 5.91
C GLN A 268 15.02 3.46 5.57
N LYS A 269 15.39 2.65 6.56
CA LYS A 269 16.06 1.36 6.34
C LYS A 269 15.09 0.22 6.09
N TYR A 270 13.84 0.35 6.52
CA TYR A 270 12.86 -0.72 6.40
C TYR A 270 11.52 -0.21 5.90
N PHE A 271 10.85 -1.06 5.13
CA PHE A 271 9.43 -0.92 4.84
C PHE A 271 8.61 -1.70 5.85
N ILE A 272 7.49 -1.13 6.27
CA ILE A 272 6.43 -1.80 7.02
C ILE A 272 5.26 -2.00 6.06
N VAL A 273 4.87 -3.26 5.85
CA VAL A 273 3.83 -3.64 4.89
C VAL A 273 2.72 -4.43 5.58
N ALA A 274 1.49 -3.94 5.53
CA ALA A 274 0.33 -4.70 6.02
C ALA A 274 -0.19 -5.66 4.94
N GLN A 275 -0.38 -6.93 5.29
CA GLN A 275 -0.97 -7.97 4.45
C GLN A 275 -2.24 -8.49 5.11
N LEU A 276 -3.36 -7.85 4.75
CA LEU A 276 -4.64 -8.00 5.44
C LEU A 276 -5.14 -9.45 5.50
N ASN A 277 -5.14 -10.16 4.36
CA ASN A 277 -5.80 -11.46 4.26
C ASN A 277 -5.04 -12.60 4.95
N ILE A 278 -3.80 -12.34 5.39
CA ILE A 278 -2.98 -13.30 6.14
C ILE A 278 -2.63 -12.78 7.55
N ASN A 279 -3.29 -11.71 7.99
CA ASN A 279 -3.16 -11.13 9.32
C ASN A 279 -1.70 -10.80 9.68
N GLN A 280 -0.96 -10.20 8.75
CA GLN A 280 0.48 -10.05 8.90
C GLN A 280 0.95 -8.63 8.66
N ILE A 281 1.92 -8.18 9.47
CA ILE A 281 2.78 -7.05 9.13
C ILE A 281 4.16 -7.59 8.76
N THR A 282 4.62 -7.28 7.56
CA THR A 282 5.91 -7.71 7.02
C THR A 282 6.88 -6.54 7.03
N ILE A 283 8.10 -6.79 7.50
CA ILE A 283 9.16 -5.80 7.56
C ILE A 283 10.20 -6.18 6.51
N LEU A 284 10.43 -5.28 5.56
CA LEU A 284 11.35 -5.50 4.43
C LEU A 284 12.54 -4.56 4.54
N GLU A 285 13.72 -4.98 4.11
CA GLU A 285 14.86 -4.09 3.93
C GLU A 285 14.61 -3.12 2.77
N ALA A 286 14.87 -1.82 2.98
CA ALA A 286 14.78 -0.83 1.92
C ALA A 286 15.93 -1.02 0.92
N PRO A 287 15.68 -0.95 -0.41
CA PRO A 287 16.70 -1.26 -1.38
C PRO A 287 17.66 -0.09 -1.54
N PRO A 288 18.95 -0.36 -1.83
CA PRO A 288 19.86 0.69 -2.24
C PRO A 288 19.36 1.34 -3.54
N VAL A 289 19.81 2.57 -3.78
CA VAL A 289 19.48 3.31 -5.01
C VAL A 289 19.90 2.48 -6.22
N GLY A 290 18.98 2.28 -7.18
CA GLY A 290 19.22 1.53 -8.41
C GLY A 290 18.97 0.01 -8.34
N ALA A 291 18.57 -0.55 -7.18
CA ALA A 291 18.34 -1.99 -7.02
C ALA A 291 16.87 -2.34 -6.73
N ILE A 292 15.94 -1.88 -7.57
CA ILE A 292 14.50 -2.17 -7.42
C ILE A 292 14.17 -3.41 -8.25
N GLY A 293 14.18 -4.58 -7.60
CA GLY A 293 13.81 -5.84 -8.25
C GLY A 293 13.80 -7.05 -7.33
N TYR A 294 14.54 -6.99 -6.22
CA TYR A 294 14.48 -7.98 -5.15
C TYR A 294 14.06 -7.30 -3.85
N CYS A 295 13.16 -7.96 -3.12
CA CYS A 295 12.77 -7.56 -1.77
C CYS A 295 13.27 -8.61 -0.79
N LYS A 296 13.57 -8.18 0.44
CA LYS A 296 14.10 -9.05 1.50
C LYS A 296 13.31 -8.86 2.77
N ILE A 297 12.60 -9.91 3.20
CA ILE A 297 11.89 -9.94 4.48
C ILE A 297 12.93 -10.08 5.60
N VAL A 298 12.91 -9.15 6.56
CA VAL A 298 13.81 -9.16 7.72
C VAL A 298 13.10 -9.48 9.02
N SER A 299 11.78 -9.29 9.08
CA SER A 299 10.95 -9.64 10.24
C SER A 299 9.48 -9.69 9.85
N VAL A 300 8.70 -10.40 10.65
CA VAL A 300 7.25 -10.56 10.48
C VAL A 300 6.58 -10.43 11.84
N ILE A 301 5.48 -9.68 11.90
CA ILE A 301 4.55 -9.66 13.03
C ILE A 301 3.32 -10.43 12.57
N GLN A 302 3.11 -11.62 13.13
CA GLN A 302 1.90 -12.39 12.91
C GLN A 302 0.84 -11.93 13.91
N LEU A 303 -0.30 -11.46 13.40
CA LEU A 303 -1.44 -11.02 14.20
C LEU A 303 -2.44 -12.17 14.37
N GLY A 304 -3.35 -12.02 15.34
CA GLY A 304 -4.43 -12.98 15.58
C GLY A 304 -5.36 -13.16 14.37
N GLU A 305 -6.07 -14.28 14.32
CA GLU A 305 -6.86 -14.71 13.15
C GLU A 305 -7.93 -13.69 12.71
N ASP A 306 -8.47 -12.91 13.65
CA ASP A 306 -9.55 -11.96 13.39
C ASP A 306 -9.07 -10.51 13.22
N VAL A 307 -7.77 -10.23 13.29
CA VAL A 307 -7.25 -8.85 13.35
C VAL A 307 -7.42 -8.09 12.02
N LYS A 308 -6.98 -8.70 10.90
CA LYS A 308 -7.00 -8.11 9.55
C LYS A 308 -6.43 -6.68 9.51
N PRO A 309 -5.09 -6.52 9.50
CA PRO A 309 -4.44 -5.22 9.46
C PRO A 309 -4.70 -4.54 8.11
N HIS A 310 -5.10 -3.27 8.13
CA HIS A 310 -5.49 -2.53 6.93
C HIS A 310 -4.45 -1.48 6.55
N LEU A 311 -4.44 -0.33 7.22
CA LEU A 311 -3.42 0.71 7.07
C LEU A 311 -2.58 0.83 8.34
N VAL A 312 -1.31 1.16 8.17
CA VAL A 312 -0.36 1.37 9.26
C VAL A 312 0.25 2.76 9.18
N GLU A 313 0.68 3.28 10.31
CA GLU A 313 1.47 4.51 10.38
C GLU A 313 2.54 4.42 11.45
N LEU A 314 3.66 5.08 11.20
CA LEU A 314 4.77 5.17 12.15
C LEU A 314 4.82 6.55 12.79
N ASP A 315 5.08 6.56 14.10
CA ASP A 315 5.53 7.77 14.76
C ASP A 315 6.98 8.05 14.36
N LEU A 316 7.20 9.08 13.54
CA LEU A 316 8.54 9.43 13.07
C LEU A 316 9.51 9.88 14.17
N LYS A 317 9.04 10.14 15.39
CA LYS A 317 9.88 10.50 16.54
C LYS A 317 10.29 9.29 17.37
N THR A 318 9.37 8.35 17.62
CA THR A 318 9.62 7.20 18.52
C THR A 318 9.81 5.88 17.77
N SER A 319 9.50 5.86 16.48
CA SER A 319 9.34 4.64 15.68
C SER A 319 8.24 3.71 16.18
N ASP A 320 7.30 4.19 17.01
CA ASP A 320 6.12 3.41 17.38
C ASP A 320 5.27 3.13 16.13
N LEU A 321 4.85 1.88 15.94
CA LEU A 321 4.00 1.44 14.83
C LEU A 321 2.55 1.37 15.30
N TYR A 322 1.66 2.08 14.62
CA TYR A 322 0.23 1.99 14.82
C TYR A 322 -0.42 1.22 13.68
N VAL A 323 -1.33 0.31 14.02
CA VAL A 323 -2.00 -0.57 13.06
C VAL A 323 -3.50 -0.38 13.19
N ALA A 324 -4.17 -0.02 12.10
CA ALA A 324 -5.62 -0.06 12.00
C ALA A 324 -6.09 -1.48 11.66
N GLU A 325 -6.98 -2.04 12.46
CA GLU A 325 -7.38 -3.44 12.42
C GLU A 325 -8.88 -3.54 12.12
N ILE A 326 -9.22 -3.87 10.88
CA ILE A 326 -10.63 -3.83 10.45
C ILE A 326 -11.45 -4.97 11.03
N GLY A 327 -10.83 -6.14 11.25
CA GLY A 327 -11.53 -7.33 11.70
C GLY A 327 -11.78 -7.29 13.20
N ALA A 328 -10.77 -6.86 13.97
CA ALA A 328 -10.87 -6.65 15.41
C ALA A 328 -11.56 -5.32 15.78
N GLN A 329 -11.81 -4.44 14.81
CA GLN A 329 -12.45 -3.13 15.00
C GLN A 329 -11.71 -2.26 16.03
N GLN A 330 -10.39 -2.20 15.90
CA GLN A 330 -9.55 -1.44 16.82
C GLN A 330 -8.32 -0.86 16.12
N ALA A 331 -7.59 -0.01 16.83
CA ALA A 331 -6.20 0.28 16.51
C ALA A 331 -5.30 -0.27 17.62
N GLN A 332 -4.13 -0.78 17.25
CA GLN A 332 -3.10 -1.22 18.20
C GLN A 332 -1.78 -0.49 17.98
N LYS A 333 -0.97 -0.43 19.04
CA LYS A 333 0.38 0.14 19.03
C LYS A 333 1.40 -0.96 19.25
N PHE A 334 2.47 -0.92 18.48
CA PHE A 334 3.63 -1.76 18.62
C PHE A 334 4.87 -0.88 18.80
N ILE A 335 5.74 -1.23 19.72
CA ILE A 335 6.96 -0.45 20.03
C ILE A 335 8.21 -1.20 19.58
N PRO A 336 9.26 -0.50 19.09
CA PRO A 336 10.52 -1.13 18.73
C PRO A 336 11.14 -1.88 19.91
N ILE A 337 11.73 -3.04 19.64
CA ILE A 337 12.42 -3.85 20.66
C ILE A 337 13.88 -3.40 20.85
N TYR A 338 14.50 -2.90 19.79
CA TYR A 338 15.87 -2.41 19.78
C TYR A 338 15.85 -0.93 19.37
N THR A 339 16.07 -0.04 20.34
CA THR A 339 16.22 1.40 20.14
C THR A 339 17.67 1.82 20.24
#